data_AF-A0A936DGY8-F1
#
_entry.id   AF-A0A936DGY8-F1
#
_cell.length_a   1.000
_cell.length_b   1.000
_cell.length_c   1.000
_cell.angle_alpha   90.00
_cell.angle_beta   90.00
_cell.angle_gamma   90.00
#
_symmetry.space_group_name_H-M   'P 1'
#
loop_
_entity.id
_entity.type
_entity.pdbx_description
1 polymer ?
#
loop_
_entity_poly.entity_id
_entity_poly.type
_entity_poly.pdbx_seq_one_letter_code
_entity_poly.pdbx_strand_id
1 'polypeptide(L)' 'MKTNKLAVGLLVGLSIGGIVGVLFAPKKGSKLRKKMFNKGSELTESLKSKFGDVITNVADSFELGQ' A
#
# COMPACT_ATOMS: atom_id res chain seq x y z
N MET A 1 23.89 2.39 7.09
CA MET A 1 23.35 3.76 6.82
C MET A 1 22.41 3.86 5.61
N LYS A 2 21.84 2.76 5.07
CA LYS A 2 20.93 2.80 3.89
C LYS A 2 19.45 2.66 4.28
N THR A 3 19.15 1.83 5.28
CA THR A 3 17.79 1.59 5.80
C THR A 3 17.12 2.85 6.35
N ASN A 4 17.84 3.72 7.07
CA ASN A 4 17.27 4.96 7.62
C ASN A 4 16.81 5.92 6.52
N LYS A 5 17.54 6.03 5.41
CA LYS A 5 17.14 6.89 4.28
C LYS A 5 15.92 6.33 3.56
N LEU A 6 15.83 5.00 3.40
CA LEU A 6 14.65 4.34 2.82
C LEU A 6 13.41 4.48 3.71
N ALA A 7 13.55 4.31 5.02
CA ALA A 7 12.44 4.48 5.96
C ALA A 7 11.89 5.92 5.94
N VAL A 8 12.78 6.92 5.91
CA VAL A 8 12.38 8.33 5.79
C VAL A 8 11.71 8.61 4.44
N GLY A 9 12.25 8.07 3.33
CA GLY A 9 11.65 8.20 2.00
C GLY A 9 10.25 7.59 1.91
N LEU A 10 10.06 6.40 2.51
CA LEU A 10 8.76 5.73 2.55
C LEU A 10 7.73 6.51 3.39
N LEU A 11 8.13 7.04 4.55
CA LEU A 11 7.25 7.84 5.39
C LEU A 11 6.78 9.12 4.68
N VAL A 12 7.70 9.84 4.04
CA VAL A 12 7.38 11.04 3.26
C VAL A 12 6.47 10.68 2.08
N GLY A 13 6.77 9.60 1.36
CA GLY A 13 5.96 9.11 0.24
C GLY A 13 4.54 8.71 0.65
N LEU A 14 4.38 7.98 1.75
CA LEU A 14 3.07 7.60 2.29
C LEU A 14 2.26 8.80 2.77
N SER A 15 2.91 9.81 3.35
CA SER A 15 2.24 11.02 3.83
C SER A 15 1.68 11.85 2.66
N ILE A 16 2.53 12.13 1.67
CA ILE A 16 2.13 12.87 0.46
C ILE A 16 1.09 12.07 -0.33
N GLY A 17 1.33 10.76 -0.53
CA GLY A 17 0.40 9.86 -1.20
C GLY A 17 -0.93 9.71 -0.47
N GLY A 18 -0.91 9.75 0.87
CA GLY A 18 -2.11 9.73 1.70
C GLY A 18 -2.92 11.01 1.59
N ILE A 19 -2.27 12.18 1.62
CA ILE A 19 -2.95 13.48 1.46
C ILE A 19 -3.57 13.58 0.06
N VAL A 20 -2.80 13.27 -0.98
CA VAL A 20 -3.30 13.26 -2.36
C VAL A 20 -4.40 12.21 -2.54
N GLY A 21 -4.21 11.00 -2.01
CA GLY A 21 -5.19 9.92 -2.08
C GLY A 21 -6.50 10.24 -1.35
N VAL A 22 -6.44 10.94 -0.21
CA VAL A 22 -7.63 11.38 0.54
C VAL A 22 -8.33 12.54 -0.15
N LEU A 23 -7.59 13.53 -0.68
CA LEU A 23 -8.16 14.66 -1.42
C LEU A 23 -8.86 14.21 -2.72
N PHE A 24 -8.28 13.24 -3.43
CA PHE A 24 -8.84 12.72 -4.67
C PHE A 24 -9.88 11.60 -4.46
N ALA A 25 -9.98 10.98 -3.28
CA ALA A 25 -10.96 9.92 -3.03
C ALA A 25 -12.38 10.49 -2.87
N PRO A 26 -13.32 10.22 -3.80
CA PRO A 26 -14.66 10.82 -3.79
C PRO A 26 -15.61 9.98 -2.92
N LYS A 27 -15.37 9.92 -1.60
CA LYS A 27 -16.25 9.19 -0.67
C LYS A 27 -16.58 10.03 0.55
N LYS A 28 -17.88 10.22 0.81
CA LYS A 28 -18.38 10.82 2.05
C LYS A 28 -17.84 10.06 3.27
N GLY A 29 -17.32 10.78 4.27
CA GLY A 29 -16.68 10.19 5.46
C GLY A 29 -17.54 9.17 6.21
N SER A 30 -18.86 9.35 6.21
CA SER A 30 -19.81 8.40 6.82
C SER A 30 -19.79 7.02 6.12
N LYS A 31 -19.66 6.98 4.78
CA LYS A 31 -19.51 5.74 4.02
C LYS A 31 -18.12 5.14 4.17
N LEU A 32 -17.10 5.97 4.36
CA LEU A 32 -15.71 5.54 4.56
C LEU A 32 -15.55 4.79 5.88
N ARG A 33 -16.09 5.33 6.99
CA ARG A 33 -16.03 4.69 8.31
C ARG A 33 -16.75 3.33 8.32
N LYS A 34 -17.93 3.26 7.69
CA LYS A 34 -18.69 2.01 7.54
C LYS A 34 -17.99 0.98 6.65
N LYS A 35 -17.41 1.41 5.51
CA LYS A 35 -16.61 0.51 4.66
C LYS A 35 -15.34 0.03 5.33
N MET A 36 -14.68 0.86 6.14
CA MET A 36 -13.46 0.49 6.84
C MET A 36 -13.72 -0.57 7.91
N PHE A 37 -14.83 -0.47 8.63
CA PHE A 37 -15.26 -1.51 9.57
C PHE A 37 -15.57 -2.83 8.86
N ASN A 38 -16.34 -2.80 7.77
CA ASN A 38 -16.77 -4.03 7.08
C ASN A 38 -15.72 -4.64 6.15
N LYS A 39 -14.80 -3.84 5.58
CA LYS A 39 -13.82 -4.27 4.57
C LYS A 39 -12.39 -4.28 5.05
N GLY A 40 -12.09 -3.94 6.31
CA GLY A 40 -10.73 -3.91 6.82
C GLY A 40 -10.02 -5.27 6.72
N SER A 41 -10.71 -6.34 7.08
CA SER A 41 -10.22 -7.73 6.98
C SER A 41 -10.04 -8.15 5.52
N GLU A 42 -11.09 -8.02 4.69
CA GLU A 42 -11.05 -8.36 3.25
C GLU A 42 -9.95 -7.60 2.50
N LEU A 43 -9.77 -6.31 2.84
CA LEU A 43 -8.76 -5.45 2.22
C LEU A 43 -7.36 -5.92 2.61
N THR A 44 -7.13 -6.25 3.88
CA THR A 44 -5.83 -6.74 4.35
C THR A 44 -5.48 -8.08 3.69
N GLU A 45 -6.45 -8.99 3.61
CA GLU A 45 -6.27 -10.31 3.00
C GLU A 45 -6.02 -10.22 1.48
N SER A 46 -6.79 -9.37 0.79
CA SER A 46 -6.59 -9.09 -0.64
C SER A 46 -5.27 -8.36 -0.92
N LEU A 47 -4.87 -7.42 -0.05
CA LEU A 47 -3.57 -6.75 -0.18
C LEU A 47 -2.44 -7.75 0.02
N LYS A 48 -2.50 -8.59 1.05
CA LYS A 48 -1.44 -9.57 1.34
C LYS A 48 -1.25 -10.56 0.19
N SER A 49 -2.34 -11.04 -0.40
CA SER A 49 -2.28 -11.92 -1.58
C SER A 49 -1.66 -11.20 -2.79
N LYS A 50 -2.15 -10.00 -3.14
CA LYS A 50 -1.61 -9.23 -4.28
C LYS A 50 -0.17 -8.78 -4.08
N PHE A 51 0.20 -8.38 -2.86
CA PHE A 51 1.58 -8.02 -2.55
C PHE A 51 2.50 -9.23 -2.62
N GLY A 52 2.04 -10.39 -2.13
CA GLY A 52 2.76 -11.66 -2.27
C GLY A 52 3.04 -11.94 -3.73
N ASP A 53 2.02 -11.92 -4.59
CA ASP A 53 2.17 -12.18 -6.03
C ASP A 53 3.11 -11.17 -6.70
N VAL A 54 3.03 -9.88 -6.35
CA VAL A 54 3.90 -8.84 -6.92
C VAL A 54 5.35 -9.04 -6.46
N ILE A 55 5.58 -9.33 -5.18
CA ILE A 55 6.93 -9.58 -4.66
C ILE A 55 7.52 -10.83 -5.31
N THR A 56 6.74 -11.92 -5.44
CA THR A 56 7.19 -13.15 -6.09
C THR A 56 7.53 -12.90 -7.56
N ASN A 57 6.67 -12.22 -8.33
CA ASN A 57 6.95 -11.92 -9.74
C ASN A 57 8.18 -11.01 -9.94
N VAL A 58 8.39 -10.04 -9.03
CA VAL A 58 9.55 -9.14 -9.06
C VAL A 58 10.82 -9.90 -8.67
N ALA A 59 10.75 -10.77 -7.66
CA ALA A 59 11.85 -11.62 -7.24
C ALA A 59 12.26 -12.59 -8.37
N ASP A 60 11.29 -13.28 -8.98
CA ASP A 60 11.51 -14.18 -10.12
C ASP A 60 12.16 -13.45 -11.30
N SER A 61 11.72 -12.21 -11.60
CA SER A 61 12.30 -11.40 -12.68
C SER A 61 13.72 -10.91 -12.38
N PHE A 62 14.09 -10.77 -11.10
CA PHE A 62 15.44 -10.41 -10.67
C PHE A 62 16.37 -11.62 -10.61
N GLU A 63 15.85 -12.80 -10.28
CA GLU A 63 16.60 -14.07 -10.28
C GLU A 63 16.85 -14.59 -11.70
N LEU A 64 15.92 -14.39 -12.65
CA LEU A 64 16.11 -14.76 -14.06
C LEU A 64 17.02 -13.78 -14.85
N GLY A 65 17.31 -12.62 -14.27
CA GLY A 65 18.13 -11.57 -14.88
C GLY A 65 19.58 -11.50 -14.38
N GLN A 66 20.01 -12.40 -13.51
CA GLN A 66 21.38 -12.51 -12.97
C GLN A 66 22.03 -13.85 -13.33
#